data_AF-A0A5C7PXW1-F1
#
_entry.id   AF-A0A5C7PXW1-F1
#
_cell.length_a   1.000
_cell.length_b   1.000
_cell.length_c   1.000
_cell.angle_alpha   90.00
_cell.angle_beta   90.00
_cell.angle_gamma   90.00
#
_symmetry.space_group_name_H-M   'P 1'
#
loop_
_entity.id
_entity.type
_entity.pdbx_description
1 polymer ?
#
loop_
_entity_poly.entity_id
_entity_poly.type
_entity_poly.pdbx_seq_one_letter_code
_entity_poly.pdbx_strand_id
1 'polypeptide(L)'
;MSNSVFEDGGGAPEAPKQAKKSAVKRVAPKGSVPATGKPKAAKPAATTALAMAAGLPERAPFSGVEPTSKPTVESNLPAPVSVLPDGRVRVPFGQQAKKLDYSQREGFQRRWINDYPGRIQRAQRGGWVHVEELGKPVESNVGSQGLKAFLMEIPNEFYEADFEAKQEKLNEVDAQIYHGTHKQEAGDKRYVPEGAIKVGVQRGR
;
A
#
# COMPACT_ATOMS: atom_id res chain seq x y z
N MET A 1 -66.84 19.02 2.03
CA MET A 1 -65.58 19.75 2.24
C MET A 1 -65.49 20.09 3.72
N SER A 2 -64.87 19.22 4.50
CA SER A 2 -64.66 19.43 5.94
C SER A 2 -63.29 18.88 6.28
N ASN A 3 -62.30 19.77 6.39
CA ASN A 3 -60.93 19.43 6.76
C ASN A 3 -60.85 19.33 8.28
N SER A 4 -60.56 18.12 8.75
CA SER A 4 -60.24 17.81 10.14
C SER A 4 -58.80 18.26 10.45
N VAL A 5 -58.72 19.11 11.47
CA VAL A 5 -57.54 19.59 12.18
C VAL A 5 -56.75 18.40 12.74
N PHE A 6 -55.46 18.31 12.44
CA PHE A 6 -54.53 17.35 13.04
C PHE A 6 -53.71 18.11 14.08
N GLU A 7 -53.92 17.75 15.35
CA GLU A 7 -53.29 18.39 16.51
C GLU A 7 -51.81 18.04 16.64
N ASP A 8 -51.06 19.07 17.05
CA ASP A 8 -49.67 19.08 17.49
C ASP A 8 -49.40 18.04 18.60
N GLY A 9 -48.67 16.98 18.26
CA GLY A 9 -48.11 16.03 19.21
C GLY A 9 -46.67 16.40 19.58
N GLY A 10 -46.52 17.35 20.51
CA GLY A 10 -45.23 17.72 21.10
C GLY A 10 -44.62 16.58 21.93
N GLY A 11 -43.69 15.84 21.34
CA GLY A 11 -42.86 14.85 22.03
C GLY A 11 -41.76 15.53 22.87
N ALA A 12 -41.86 15.42 24.19
CA ALA A 12 -40.85 15.88 25.13
C ALA A 12 -39.51 15.14 24.93
N PRO A 13 -38.35 15.81 25.03
CA PRO A 13 -37.05 15.13 24.99
C PRO A 13 -36.80 14.36 26.28
N GLU A 14 -36.77 13.04 26.18
CA GLU A 14 -36.35 12.12 27.24
C GLU A 14 -34.87 12.36 27.60
N ALA A 15 -34.63 12.75 28.85
CA ALA A 15 -33.29 13.03 29.38
C ALA A 15 -32.41 11.77 29.42
N PRO A 16 -31.11 11.85 29.07
CA PRO A 16 -30.20 10.71 29.15
C PRO A 16 -29.95 10.32 30.61
N LYS A 17 -30.39 9.11 30.98
CA LYS A 17 -30.08 8.47 32.26
C LYS A 17 -28.55 8.35 32.40
N GLN A 18 -28.03 8.99 33.43
CA GLN A 18 -26.63 8.94 33.83
C GLN A 18 -26.20 7.49 34.08
N ALA A 19 -25.33 6.99 33.19
CA ALA A 19 -24.66 5.71 33.39
C ALA A 19 -23.71 5.83 34.60
N LYS A 20 -23.98 4.98 35.59
CA LYS A 20 -23.20 4.81 36.80
C LYS A 20 -21.73 4.55 36.44
N LYS A 21 -20.83 5.41 36.93
CA LYS A 21 -19.39 5.23 36.87
C LYS A 21 -19.00 4.00 37.68
N SER A 22 -18.84 2.86 37.02
CA SER A 22 -18.17 1.70 37.60
C SER A 22 -16.69 2.04 37.76
N ALA A 23 -16.30 2.29 39.01
CA ALA A 23 -14.92 2.48 39.41
C ALA A 23 -14.11 1.20 39.15
N VAL A 24 -13.48 1.12 37.98
CA VAL A 24 -12.43 0.15 37.72
C VAL A 24 -11.20 0.60 38.51
N LYS A 25 -10.96 -0.12 39.61
CA LYS A 25 -9.76 -0.04 40.43
C LYS A 25 -8.55 -0.33 39.54
N ARG A 26 -7.89 0.71 39.05
CA ARG A 26 -6.62 0.62 38.32
C ARG A 26 -5.58 -0.01 39.24
N VAL A 27 -5.30 -1.30 39.03
CA VAL A 27 -4.09 -1.94 39.56
C VAL A 27 -2.93 -1.32 38.79
N ALA A 28 -2.14 -0.50 39.49
CA ALA A 28 -0.93 0.08 38.95
C ALA A 28 0.07 -1.05 38.62
N PRO A 29 0.60 -1.15 37.38
CA PRO A 29 1.79 -1.94 37.16
C PRO A 29 2.95 -1.23 37.86
N LYS A 30 3.40 -1.79 39.00
CA LYS A 30 4.73 -1.52 39.55
C LYS A 30 5.76 -2.14 38.61
N GLY A 31 6.02 -1.46 37.50
CA GLY A 31 7.18 -1.68 36.63
C GLY A 31 8.06 -0.45 36.72
N SER A 32 9.09 -0.51 37.55
CA SER A 32 10.11 0.51 37.69
C SER A 32 10.85 0.67 36.35
N VAL A 33 10.55 1.74 35.63
CA VAL A 33 11.42 2.21 34.54
C VAL A 33 12.56 2.98 35.21
N PRO A 34 13.83 2.58 35.08
CA PRO A 34 14.93 3.37 35.60
C PRO A 34 14.97 4.71 34.87
N ALA A 35 14.87 5.76 35.66
CA ALA A 35 14.93 7.14 35.23
C ALA A 35 16.37 7.52 34.79
N THR A 36 16.42 8.47 33.85
CA THR A 36 17.47 9.48 33.72
C THR A 36 18.78 9.08 33.03
N GLY A 37 18.71 8.82 31.72
CA GLY A 37 19.83 9.10 30.82
C GLY A 37 19.89 10.61 30.54
N LYS A 38 20.90 11.30 31.09
CA LYS A 38 21.24 12.70 30.78
C LYS A 38 21.30 12.94 29.25
N PRO A 39 20.69 14.03 28.72
CA PRO A 39 21.01 14.48 27.37
C PRO A 39 22.44 14.99 27.35
N LYS A 40 23.33 14.26 26.65
CA LYS A 40 24.70 14.69 26.38
C LYS A 40 24.63 15.85 25.39
N ALA A 41 25.16 17.00 25.80
CA ALA A 41 25.23 18.23 25.03
C ALA A 41 25.67 17.97 23.58
N ALA A 42 24.82 18.39 22.64
CA ALA A 42 25.13 18.45 21.22
C ALA A 42 26.26 19.47 21.03
N LYS A 43 27.38 19.02 20.44
CA LYS A 43 28.40 19.91 19.90
C LYS A 43 27.89 20.48 18.56
N PRO A 44 27.97 21.79 18.32
CA PRO A 44 27.76 22.34 16.98
C PRO A 44 29.01 22.07 16.14
N ALA A 45 28.94 21.05 15.28
CA ALA A 45 29.99 20.80 14.29
C ALA A 45 29.62 21.49 12.97
N ALA A 46 30.24 22.65 12.79
CA ALA A 46 30.69 23.24 11.54
C ALA A 46 30.01 22.81 10.23
N THR A 47 29.27 23.76 9.66
CA THR A 47 29.09 23.95 8.22
C THR A 47 30.44 23.93 7.52
N THR A 48 30.78 22.85 6.83
CA THR A 48 31.81 22.86 5.78
C THR A 48 31.09 22.84 4.44
N ALA A 49 30.93 24.03 3.86
CA ALA A 49 30.67 24.20 2.44
C ALA A 49 31.91 23.73 1.67
N LEU A 50 31.91 22.50 1.18
CA LEU A 50 32.90 22.02 0.23
C LEU A 50 32.35 22.23 -1.19
N ALA A 51 32.73 23.36 -1.76
CA ALA A 51 32.68 23.57 -3.20
C ALA A 51 33.65 22.58 -3.86
N MET A 52 33.11 21.54 -4.50
CA MET A 52 33.84 20.68 -5.43
C MET A 52 33.21 20.84 -6.81
N ALA A 53 33.68 21.89 -7.49
CA ALA A 53 33.68 21.96 -8.93
C ALA A 53 34.80 21.06 -9.44
N ALA A 54 34.46 19.93 -10.06
CA ALA A 54 35.31 19.26 -11.05
C ALA A 54 34.53 18.13 -11.74
N GLY A 55 34.12 18.40 -12.98
CA GLY A 55 34.06 17.42 -14.07
C GLY A 55 33.28 16.14 -13.81
N LEU A 56 31.95 16.20 -13.96
CA LEU A 56 31.24 15.03 -14.50
C LEU A 56 31.80 14.77 -15.90
N PRO A 57 32.23 13.54 -16.25
CA PRO A 57 32.48 13.21 -17.63
C PRO A 57 31.17 13.42 -18.38
N GLU A 58 31.25 14.24 -19.42
CA GLU A 58 30.24 14.42 -20.45
C GLU A 58 29.82 13.03 -20.92
N ARG A 59 28.74 12.53 -20.31
CA ARG A 59 28.17 11.23 -20.64
C ARG A 59 27.65 11.43 -22.05
N ALA A 60 28.39 10.87 -23.01
CA ALA A 60 28.07 10.94 -24.43
C ALA A 60 26.56 10.83 -24.62
N PRO A 61 25.94 11.69 -25.45
CA PRO A 61 24.53 11.55 -25.74
C PRO A 61 24.35 10.12 -26.26
N PHE A 62 23.56 9.31 -25.55
CA PHE A 62 22.99 8.10 -26.15
C PHE A 62 22.05 8.59 -27.25
N SER A 63 22.64 8.98 -28.38
CA SER A 63 21.93 9.31 -29.59
C SER A 63 21.40 8.00 -30.15
N GLY A 64 20.08 7.88 -30.20
CA GLY A 64 19.43 6.98 -31.13
C GLY A 64 19.29 5.53 -30.66
N VAL A 65 18.75 5.31 -29.47
CA VAL A 65 17.68 4.32 -29.41
C VAL A 65 16.41 5.13 -29.43
N GLU A 66 15.88 5.34 -30.64
CA GLU A 66 14.50 5.80 -30.80
C GLU A 66 13.64 4.95 -29.85
N PRO A 67 12.68 5.53 -29.12
CA PRO A 67 11.70 4.73 -28.39
C PRO A 67 10.90 3.98 -29.46
N THR A 68 11.39 2.81 -29.84
CA THR A 68 10.72 1.88 -30.72
C THR A 68 9.37 1.67 -30.08
N SER A 69 8.36 2.25 -30.73
CA SER A 69 6.95 1.96 -30.58
C SER A 69 6.50 1.65 -29.16
N LYS A 70 5.66 2.55 -28.61
CA LYS A 70 4.55 2.18 -27.71
C LYS A 70 4.24 0.71 -27.91
N PRO A 71 4.24 -0.16 -26.89
CA PRO A 71 3.72 -1.50 -27.08
C PRO A 71 2.32 -1.28 -27.66
N THR A 72 2.19 -1.50 -28.96
CA THR A 72 0.93 -1.79 -29.59
C THR A 72 0.44 -2.88 -28.69
N VAL A 73 -0.58 -2.56 -27.90
CA VAL A 73 -1.44 -3.57 -27.29
C VAL A 73 -1.90 -4.32 -28.52
N GLU A 74 -1.13 -5.35 -28.91
CA GLU A 74 -1.56 -6.41 -29.78
C GLU A 74 -2.80 -6.86 -29.05
N SER A 75 -3.90 -6.35 -29.56
CA SER A 75 -5.23 -6.82 -29.33
C SER A 75 -5.07 -8.33 -29.35
N ASN A 76 -5.13 -8.90 -28.16
CA ASN A 76 -5.39 -10.29 -27.95
C ASN A 76 -6.78 -10.50 -28.56
N LEU A 77 -6.80 -10.58 -29.89
CA LEU A 77 -8.01 -10.65 -30.70
C LEU A 77 -8.64 -11.95 -30.26
N PRO A 78 -9.77 -11.90 -29.55
CA PRO A 78 -10.40 -13.11 -29.07
C PRO A 78 -10.66 -13.98 -30.28
N ALA A 79 -10.37 -15.28 -30.14
CA ALA A 79 -10.79 -16.31 -31.09
C ALA A 79 -12.24 -16.05 -31.55
N PRO A 80 -12.60 -16.38 -32.80
CA PRO A 80 -13.83 -15.93 -33.45
C PRO A 80 -15.04 -16.11 -32.52
N VAL A 81 -15.54 -14.98 -32.03
CA VAL A 81 -16.67 -14.93 -31.12
C VAL A 81 -17.87 -15.48 -31.87
N SER A 82 -18.33 -16.67 -31.45
CA SER A 82 -19.48 -17.31 -32.09
C SER A 82 -20.72 -16.49 -31.72
N VAL A 83 -21.21 -15.66 -32.65
CA VAL A 83 -22.43 -14.90 -32.45
C VAL A 83 -23.61 -15.86 -32.61
N LEU A 84 -24.46 -15.95 -31.60
CA LEU A 84 -25.70 -16.72 -31.67
C LEU A 84 -26.70 -16.01 -32.61
N PRO A 85 -27.70 -16.73 -33.18
CA PRO A 85 -28.68 -16.16 -34.09
C PRO A 85 -29.57 -15.05 -33.47
N ASP A 86 -29.57 -14.91 -32.14
CA ASP A 86 -30.25 -13.85 -31.39
C ASP A 86 -29.38 -12.58 -31.19
N GLY A 87 -28.18 -12.54 -31.77
CA GLY A 87 -27.24 -11.42 -31.65
C GLY A 87 -26.42 -11.43 -30.35
N ARG A 88 -26.58 -12.45 -29.49
CA ARG A 88 -25.76 -12.59 -28.28
C ARG A 88 -24.39 -13.17 -28.62
N VAL A 89 -23.35 -12.67 -27.96
CA VAL A 89 -21.99 -13.18 -28.09
C VAL A 89 -21.84 -14.42 -27.20
N ARG A 90 -21.58 -15.59 -27.79
CA ARG A 90 -21.33 -16.81 -27.01
C ARG A 90 -19.98 -16.69 -26.31
N VAL A 91 -19.99 -16.75 -24.98
CA VAL A 91 -18.78 -17.00 -24.19
C VAL A 91 -18.60 -18.52 -24.15
N PRO A 92 -17.49 -19.08 -24.67
CA PRO A 92 -17.26 -20.51 -24.64
C PRO A 92 -17.17 -21.03 -23.20
N PHE A 93 -17.97 -22.05 -22.89
CA PHE A 93 -17.89 -22.77 -21.63
C PHE A 93 -16.52 -23.43 -21.50
N GLY A 94 -15.91 -23.34 -20.31
CA GLY A 94 -14.60 -23.91 -20.01
C GLY A 94 -13.44 -22.90 -20.01
N GLN A 95 -13.66 -21.66 -20.44
CA GLN A 95 -12.67 -20.61 -20.19
C GLN A 95 -12.68 -20.19 -18.72
N GLN A 96 -11.47 -20.07 -18.15
CA GLN A 96 -11.30 -19.58 -16.79
C GLN A 96 -11.65 -18.09 -16.75
N ALA A 97 -12.88 -17.76 -16.34
CA ALA A 97 -13.24 -16.37 -16.06
C ALA A 97 -12.38 -15.85 -14.90
N LYS A 98 -11.79 -14.66 -15.05
CA LYS A 98 -11.10 -13.96 -13.95
C LYS A 98 -12.14 -13.51 -12.92
N LYS A 99 -12.46 -14.38 -11.96
CA LYS A 99 -13.47 -14.15 -10.89
C LYS A 99 -13.18 -12.95 -9.97
N LEU A 100 -12.01 -12.33 -10.11
CA LEU A 100 -11.55 -11.23 -9.27
C LEU A 100 -11.31 -9.93 -10.06
N ASP A 101 -11.67 -9.91 -11.34
CA ASP A 101 -11.61 -8.68 -12.11
C ASP A 101 -12.86 -7.85 -11.82
N TYR A 102 -12.68 -6.61 -11.41
CA TYR A 102 -13.77 -5.66 -11.15
C TYR A 102 -13.36 -4.32 -11.74
N SER A 103 -14.32 -3.61 -12.36
CA SER A 103 -14.02 -2.33 -13.01
C SER A 103 -13.47 -1.34 -11.98
N GLN A 104 -12.39 -0.64 -12.34
CA GLN A 104 -11.88 0.45 -11.51
C GLN A 104 -12.76 1.68 -11.67
N ARG A 105 -13.02 2.38 -10.56
CA ARG A 105 -13.71 3.66 -10.55
C ARG A 105 -12.66 4.77 -10.59
N GLU A 106 -12.87 5.79 -11.40
CA GLU A 106 -11.97 6.93 -11.48
C GLU A 106 -11.79 7.59 -10.10
N GLY A 107 -10.55 7.88 -9.73
CA GLY A 107 -10.21 8.49 -8.43
C GLY A 107 -10.20 7.53 -7.23
N PHE A 108 -10.50 6.25 -7.42
CA PHE A 108 -10.48 5.24 -6.36
C PHE A 108 -9.62 4.04 -6.72
N GLN A 109 -8.80 3.60 -5.77
CA GLN A 109 -8.08 2.36 -5.88
C GLN A 109 -8.90 1.22 -5.26
N ARG A 110 -9.21 0.20 -6.05
CA ARG A 110 -9.96 -0.98 -5.61
C ARG A 110 -9.04 -2.15 -5.34
N ARG A 111 -9.33 -2.90 -4.27
CA ARG A 111 -8.57 -4.10 -3.91
C ARG A 111 -9.43 -5.13 -3.20
N TRP A 112 -9.23 -6.39 -3.56
CA TRP A 112 -9.75 -7.53 -2.81
C TRP A 112 -8.96 -7.74 -1.52
N ILE A 113 -9.66 -7.73 -0.39
CA ILE A 113 -9.08 -7.97 0.93
C ILE A 113 -9.70 -9.25 1.51
N ASN A 114 -8.86 -10.25 1.73
CA ASN A 114 -9.28 -11.51 2.33
C ASN A 114 -9.72 -11.29 3.78
N ASP A 115 -10.78 -11.99 4.18
CA ASP A 115 -11.33 -11.99 5.53
C ASP A 115 -10.46 -12.82 6.47
N TYR A 116 -9.40 -12.18 6.96
CA TYR A 116 -8.62 -12.68 8.08
C TYR A 116 -8.99 -11.88 9.33
N PRO A 117 -8.99 -12.52 10.52
CA PRO A 117 -9.34 -11.85 11.76
C PRO A 117 -8.50 -10.58 11.96
N GLY A 118 -9.18 -9.43 12.04
CA GLY A 118 -8.58 -8.12 12.21
C GLY A 118 -8.03 -7.45 10.94
N ARG A 119 -7.98 -8.13 9.79
CA ARG A 119 -7.48 -7.55 8.53
C ARG A 119 -8.43 -6.53 7.93
N ILE A 120 -9.73 -6.84 7.89
CA ILE A 120 -10.77 -5.92 7.43
C ILE A 120 -10.83 -4.69 8.35
N GLN A 121 -10.83 -4.89 9.66
CA GLN A 121 -10.81 -3.78 10.63
C GLN A 121 -9.58 -2.89 10.45
N ARG A 122 -8.41 -3.46 10.16
CA ARG A 122 -7.20 -2.69 9.87
C ARG A 122 -7.33 -1.89 8.58
N ALA A 123 -7.91 -2.49 7.53
CA ALA A 123 -8.18 -1.78 6.28
C ALA A 123 -9.15 -0.61 6.51
N GLN A 124 -10.25 -0.83 7.22
CA GLN A 124 -11.21 0.22 7.57
C GLN A 124 -10.57 1.35 8.37
N ARG A 125 -9.71 1.04 9.35
CA ARG A 125 -8.94 2.05 10.08
C ARG A 125 -7.96 2.83 9.18
N GLY A 126 -7.48 2.21 8.11
CA GLY A 126 -6.66 2.83 7.07
C GLY A 126 -7.47 3.55 5.99
N GLY A 127 -8.77 3.80 6.19
CA GLY A 127 -9.60 4.56 5.25
C GLY A 127 -10.19 3.74 4.09
N TRP A 128 -10.08 2.41 4.12
CA TRP A 128 -10.73 1.56 3.12
C TRP A 128 -12.22 1.40 3.42
N VAL A 129 -13.05 1.55 2.40
CA VAL A 129 -14.52 1.43 2.48
C VAL A 129 -14.98 0.21 1.67
N HIS A 130 -16.03 -0.47 2.11
CA HIS A 130 -16.61 -1.59 1.36
C HIS A 130 -17.32 -1.09 0.10
N VAL A 131 -17.09 -1.75 -1.02
CA VAL A 131 -17.83 -1.50 -2.25
C VAL A 131 -19.16 -2.24 -2.17
N GLU A 132 -20.26 -1.48 -2.30
CA GLU A 132 -21.62 -2.02 -2.32
C GLU A 132 -22.20 -1.93 -3.73
N GLU A 133 -22.76 -3.04 -4.22
CA GLU A 133 -23.47 -3.10 -5.49
C GLU A 133 -24.91 -3.53 -5.19
N LEU A 134 -25.89 -2.70 -5.58
CA LEU A 134 -27.32 -2.93 -5.29
C LEU A 134 -27.63 -3.08 -3.78
N GLY A 135 -26.88 -2.38 -2.92
CA GLY A 135 -27.05 -2.43 -1.46
C GLY A 135 -26.53 -3.70 -0.79
N LYS A 136 -25.71 -4.49 -1.50
CA LYS A 136 -25.01 -5.65 -0.94
C LYS A 136 -23.49 -5.48 -1.06
N PRO A 137 -22.71 -5.83 -0.03
CA PRO A 137 -21.26 -5.80 -0.13
C PRO A 137 -20.78 -6.83 -1.16
N VAL A 138 -19.84 -6.42 -2.01
CA VAL A 138 -19.27 -7.29 -3.03
C VAL A 138 -18.27 -8.27 -2.38
N GLU A 139 -18.63 -9.55 -2.34
CA GLU A 139 -17.80 -10.64 -1.81
C GLU A 139 -17.46 -11.70 -2.88
N SER A 140 -16.29 -12.33 -2.75
CA SER A 140 -15.83 -13.40 -3.63
C SER A 140 -15.08 -14.46 -2.83
N ASN A 141 -15.20 -15.73 -3.22
CA ASN A 141 -14.44 -16.82 -2.60
C ASN A 141 -13.05 -16.89 -3.22
N VAL A 142 -12.01 -16.77 -2.38
CA VAL A 142 -10.61 -16.74 -2.78
C VAL A 142 -9.85 -17.89 -2.14
N GLY A 143 -8.99 -18.52 -2.94
CA GLY A 143 -8.14 -19.63 -2.51
C GLY A 143 -8.86 -20.97 -2.41
N SER A 144 -8.10 -22.03 -2.15
CA SER A 144 -8.60 -23.40 -2.00
C SER A 144 -9.29 -23.64 -0.65
N GLN A 145 -9.02 -22.80 0.35
CA GLN A 145 -9.54 -22.94 1.71
C GLN A 145 -10.94 -22.32 1.91
N GLY A 146 -11.57 -21.82 0.84
CA GLY A 146 -12.89 -21.20 0.92
C GLY A 146 -12.91 -19.89 1.71
N LEU A 147 -11.79 -19.15 1.72
CA LEU A 147 -11.73 -17.85 2.38
C LEU A 147 -12.59 -16.85 1.59
N LYS A 148 -13.35 -16.04 2.31
CA LYS A 148 -14.06 -14.91 1.71
C LYS A 148 -13.09 -13.75 1.51
N ALA A 149 -13.25 -13.02 0.40
CA ALA A 149 -12.62 -11.73 0.20
C ALA A 149 -13.69 -10.69 -0.09
N PHE A 150 -13.48 -9.51 0.46
CA PHE A 150 -14.35 -8.37 0.26
C PHE A 150 -13.66 -7.36 -0.65
N LEU A 151 -14.42 -6.79 -1.58
CA LEU A 151 -13.93 -5.70 -2.39
C LEU A 151 -13.99 -4.41 -1.57
N MET A 152 -12.83 -3.78 -1.40
CA MET A 152 -12.71 -2.51 -0.71
C MET A 152 -12.08 -1.46 -1.63
N GLU A 153 -12.47 -0.21 -1.44
CA GLU A 153 -11.94 0.94 -2.17
C GLU A 153 -11.39 2.02 -1.23
N ILE A 154 -10.39 2.75 -1.71
CA ILE A 154 -9.78 3.90 -1.03
C ILE A 154 -9.58 5.02 -2.06
N PRO A 155 -9.73 6.31 -1.71
CA PRO A 155 -9.41 7.40 -2.62
C PRO A 155 -7.94 7.34 -3.04
N ASN A 156 -7.66 7.67 -4.30
CA ASN A 156 -6.33 7.52 -4.89
C ASN A 156 -5.27 8.36 -4.15
N GLU A 157 -5.64 9.56 -3.69
CA GLU A 157 -4.74 10.46 -2.94
C GLU A 157 -4.16 9.79 -1.69
N PHE A 158 -4.99 9.10 -0.90
CA PHE A 158 -4.52 8.38 0.30
C PHE A 158 -3.67 7.16 -0.07
N TYR A 159 -4.01 6.48 -1.16
CA TYR A 159 -3.25 5.34 -1.64
C TYR A 159 -1.83 5.74 -2.06
N GLU A 160 -1.70 6.85 -2.80
CA GLU A 160 -0.41 7.38 -3.25
C GLU A 160 0.45 7.85 -2.09
N ALA A 161 -0.13 8.60 -1.14
CA ALA A 161 0.58 9.03 0.07
C ALA A 161 1.10 7.84 0.90
N ASP A 162 0.27 6.80 1.09
CA ASP A 162 0.66 5.57 1.77
C ASP A 162 1.74 4.79 1.00
N PHE A 163 1.72 4.86 -0.33
CA PHE A 163 2.70 4.21 -1.17
C PHE A 163 4.05 4.94 -1.10
N GLU A 164 4.06 6.26 -1.18
CA GLU A 164 5.25 7.09 -1.05
C GLU A 164 5.90 6.90 0.32
N ALA A 165 5.13 6.94 1.42
CA ALA A 165 5.64 6.70 2.76
C ALA A 165 6.23 5.28 2.96
N LYS A 166 5.74 4.28 2.21
CA LYS A 166 6.35 2.94 2.17
C LYS A 166 7.63 2.95 1.34
N GLN A 167 7.61 3.63 0.21
CA GLN A 167 8.74 3.73 -0.70
C GLN A 167 9.93 4.44 -0.03
N GLU A 168 9.69 5.50 0.75
CA GLU A 168 10.74 6.18 1.52
C GLU A 168 11.49 5.23 2.47
N LYS A 169 10.75 4.39 3.20
CA LYS A 169 11.35 3.39 4.11
C LYS A 169 12.16 2.34 3.35
N LEU A 170 11.69 1.93 2.18
CA LEU A 170 12.43 1.00 1.32
C LEU A 170 13.70 1.66 0.78
N ASN A 171 13.62 2.92 0.34
CA ASN A 171 14.77 3.68 -0.13
C ASN A 171 15.83 3.84 0.98
N GLU A 172 15.41 4.05 2.23
CA GLU A 172 16.33 4.10 3.38
C GLU A 172 17.05 2.76 3.58
N VAL A 173 16.31 1.65 3.53
CA VAL A 173 16.87 0.29 3.61
C VAL A 173 17.84 0.03 2.45
N ASP A 174 17.48 0.42 1.23
CA ASP A 174 18.32 0.25 0.05
C ASP A 174 19.60 1.08 0.13
N ALA A 175 19.52 2.31 0.65
CA ALA A 175 20.70 3.12 0.92
C ALA A 175 21.62 2.45 1.95
N GLN A 176 21.06 1.89 3.03
CA GLN A 176 21.85 1.13 4.01
C GLN A 176 22.54 -0.09 3.39
N ILE A 177 21.84 -0.81 2.49
CA ILE A 177 22.39 -1.96 1.77
C ILE A 177 23.53 -1.51 0.86
N TYR A 178 23.32 -0.44 0.09
CA TYR A 178 24.31 0.11 -0.82
C TYR A 178 25.59 0.56 -0.09
N HIS A 179 25.43 1.18 1.09
CA HIS A 179 26.55 1.59 1.93
C HIS A 179 27.16 0.46 2.77
N GLY A 180 26.66 -0.78 2.69
CA GLY A 180 27.16 -1.92 3.47
C GLY A 180 26.89 -1.81 4.99
N THR A 181 25.93 -0.97 5.38
CA THR A 181 25.56 -0.72 6.79
C THR A 181 24.32 -1.53 7.22
N HIS A 182 23.63 -2.15 6.27
CA HIS A 182 22.42 -2.93 6.57
C HIS A 182 22.76 -4.24 7.31
N LYS A 183 22.23 -4.34 8.55
CA LYS A 183 22.41 -5.48 9.48
C LYS A 183 23.88 -5.79 9.80
N GLN A 184 24.64 -4.79 10.25
CA GLN A 184 25.94 -5.06 10.89
C GLN A 184 25.70 -5.64 12.29
N GLU A 185 25.59 -6.96 12.38
CA GLU A 185 25.67 -7.66 13.66
C GLU A 185 27.13 -7.83 14.08
N ALA A 186 27.40 -7.69 15.38
CA ALA A 186 28.74 -7.88 15.96
C ALA A 186 29.14 -9.37 15.84
N GLY A 187 29.79 -9.72 14.72
CA GLY A 187 30.19 -11.09 14.39
C GLY A 187 29.88 -11.51 12.95
N ASP A 188 29.32 -10.62 12.14
CA ASP A 188 28.97 -10.94 10.76
C ASP A 188 30.24 -11.12 9.90
N LYS A 189 30.59 -12.38 9.60
CA LYS A 189 31.76 -12.81 8.80
C LYS A 189 31.58 -12.51 7.31
N ARG A 190 30.93 -11.40 6.94
CA ARG A 190 30.79 -10.99 5.54
C ARG A 190 32.18 -10.69 4.99
N TYR A 191 32.51 -11.34 3.88
CA TYR A 191 33.76 -11.16 3.18
C TYR A 191 33.83 -9.75 2.60
N VAL A 192 34.47 -8.85 3.33
CA VAL A 192 35.02 -7.62 2.79
C VAL A 192 36.46 -7.96 2.44
N PRO A 193 36.83 -8.08 1.16
CA PRO A 193 38.23 -8.32 0.82
C PRO A 193 39.05 -7.12 1.30
N GLU A 194 39.91 -7.32 2.31
CA GLU A 194 40.82 -6.31 2.85
C GLU A 194 41.89 -5.86 1.82
N GLY A 195 41.97 -6.55 0.68
CA GLY A 195 42.83 -6.19 -0.44
C GLY A 195 41.99 -5.89 -1.68
N ALA A 196 42.24 -4.76 -2.32
CA ALA A 196 41.74 -4.50 -3.67
C ALA A 196 42.11 -5.67 -4.59
N ILE A 197 41.12 -6.32 -5.20
CA ILE A 197 41.34 -7.35 -6.22
C ILE A 197 42.04 -6.65 -7.39
N LYS A 198 43.36 -6.77 -7.46
CA LYS A 198 44.15 -6.29 -8.60
C LYS A 198 43.91 -7.26 -9.75
N VAL A 199 42.93 -6.94 -10.60
CA VAL A 199 42.75 -7.66 -11.87
C VAL A 199 43.90 -7.24 -12.78
N GLY A 200 44.93 -8.09 -12.85
CA GLY A 200 46.01 -7.92 -13.80
C GLY A 200 45.49 -8.15 -15.22
N VAL A 201 45.38 -7.09 -16.01
CA VAL A 201 45.07 -7.20 -17.44
C VAL A 201 46.30 -7.77 -18.14
N GLN A 202 46.34 -9.08 -18.37
CA GLN A 202 47.29 -9.69 -19.30
C GLN A 202 46.92 -9.22 -20.72
N ARG A 203 47.63 -8.22 -21.23
CA ARG A 203 47.62 -7.93 -22.67
C ARG A 203 48.38 -9.05 -23.37
N GLY A 204 47.64 -9.91 -24.07
CA GLY A 204 48.17 -10.94 -24.95
C GLY A 204 49.07 -10.33 -26.02
N ARG A 205 50.15 -11.07 -26.32
CA ARG A 205 51.22 -10.72 -27.26
C ARG A 205 50.92 -11.25 -28.66
#